data_AF-A0A2E7HCQ6-F1
#
_entry.id   AF-A0A2E7HCQ6-F1
#
_cell.length_a   1.000
_cell.length_b   1.000
_cell.length_c   1.000
_cell.angle_alpha   90.00
_cell.angle_beta   90.00
_cell.angle_gamma   90.00
#
_symmetry.space_group_name_H-M   'P 1'
#
loop_
_entity.id
_entity.type
_entity.pdbx_description
1 polymer ?
#
loop_
_entity_poly.entity_id
_entity_poly.type
_entity_poly.pdbx_seq_one_letter_code
_entity_poly.pdbx_strand_id
1 'polypeptide(L)'
;MSETVFTMVKDMAITVPDFFRLLPRALDERNHTITGYTVSVGTADKGVVIAIEPVVPRRIALIVVERCTVTLTFTGMAEEERDAFLFRFDRAYQRGGG
;
A
#
# COMPACT_ATOMS: atom_id res chain seq x y z
N MET A 1 0.84 -28.02 0.38
CA MET A 1 0.01 -26.99 -0.26
C MET A 1 0.89 -25.77 -0.42
N SER A 2 1.26 -25.41 -1.64
CA SER A 2 2.08 -24.23 -1.88
C SER A 2 1.20 -23.00 -1.65
N GLU A 3 1.55 -22.21 -0.65
CA GLU A 3 0.87 -20.96 -0.36
C GLU A 3 1.16 -19.99 -1.51
N THR A 4 0.14 -19.61 -2.27
CA THR A 4 0.30 -18.68 -3.39
C THR A 4 0.48 -17.28 -2.83
N VAL A 5 1.73 -16.83 -2.81
CA VAL A 5 2.10 -15.46 -2.43
C VAL A 5 2.24 -14.61 -3.70
N PHE A 6 1.57 -13.47 -3.72
CA PHE A 6 1.68 -12.49 -4.81
C PHE A 6 2.23 -11.18 -4.25
N THR A 7 3.33 -10.69 -4.82
CA THR A 7 3.97 -9.44 -4.37
C THR A 7 4.04 -8.44 -5.50
N MET A 8 3.72 -7.18 -5.21
CA MET A 8 3.85 -6.06 -6.15
C MET A 8 4.37 -4.82 -5.42
N VAL A 9 5.11 -3.99 -6.14
CA VAL A 9 5.68 -2.74 -5.64
C VAL A 9 5.03 -1.55 -6.35
N LYS A 10 4.68 -0.51 -5.59
CA LYS A 10 4.13 0.76 -6.09
C LYS A 10 5.02 1.93 -5.65
N ASP A 11 5.33 2.82 -6.58
CA ASP A 11 5.98 4.10 -6.31
C ASP A 11 4.88 5.14 -6.06
N MET A 12 4.87 5.76 -4.88
CA MET A 12 3.82 6.68 -4.47
C MET A 12 4.40 8.08 -4.25
N ALA A 13 3.89 9.07 -4.97
CA ALA A 13 4.28 10.48 -4.84
C ALA A 13 3.58 11.16 -3.65
N ILE A 14 3.66 10.53 -2.47
CA ILE A 14 3.15 11.04 -1.20
C ILE A 14 4.15 10.77 -0.07
N THR A 15 4.02 11.53 1.00
CA THR A 15 4.81 11.33 2.22
C THR A 15 4.32 10.10 2.99
N VAL A 16 5.18 9.50 3.81
CA VAL A 16 4.78 8.39 4.68
C VAL A 16 3.67 8.79 5.67
N PRO A 17 3.69 9.98 6.31
CA PRO A 17 2.55 10.44 7.12
C PRO A 17 1.24 10.57 6.34
N ASP A 18 1.27 11.11 5.12
CA ASP A 18 0.07 11.19 4.27
C ASP A 18 -0.42 9.81 3.84
N PHE A 19 0.50 8.87 3.62
CA PHE A 19 0.14 7.47 3.35
C PHE A 19 -0.72 6.92 4.49
N PHE A 20 -0.22 6.98 5.73
CA PHE A 20 -0.96 6.50 6.90
C PHE A 20 -2.28 7.26 7.14
N ARG A 21 -2.35 8.54 6.79
CA ARG A 21 -3.59 9.33 6.88
C ARG A 21 -4.68 8.85 5.92
N LEU A 22 -4.30 8.38 4.73
CA LEU A 22 -5.25 7.88 3.71
C LEU A 22 -5.53 6.37 3.86
N LEU A 23 -4.66 5.65 4.58
CA LEU A 23 -4.71 4.20 4.75
C LEU A 23 -6.08 3.67 5.21
N PRO A 24 -6.77 4.23 6.23
CA PRO A 24 -8.08 3.70 6.65
C PRO A 24 -9.11 3.67 5.51
N ARG A 25 -9.08 4.67 4.63
CA ARG A 25 -9.94 4.75 3.45
C ARG A 25 -9.52 3.74 2.37
N ALA A 26 -8.22 3.54 2.18
CA ALA A 26 -7.69 2.54 1.25
C ALA A 26 -8.05 1.11 1.67
N LEU A 27 -8.18 0.88 2.98
CA LEU A 27 -8.53 -0.40 3.56
C LEU A 27 -10.03 -0.62 3.75
N ASP A 28 -10.89 0.32 3.32
CA ASP A 28 -12.35 0.23 3.50
C ASP A 28 -12.72 0.01 4.98
N GLU A 29 -12.03 0.72 5.88
CA GLU A 29 -12.19 0.63 7.34
C GLU A 29 -11.95 -0.78 7.94
N ARG A 30 -11.35 -1.69 7.18
CA ARG A 30 -10.98 -3.02 7.68
C ARG A 30 -10.03 -2.91 8.87
N ASN A 31 -10.23 -3.81 9.83
CA ASN A 31 -9.29 -4.01 10.93
C ASN A 31 -7.90 -4.31 10.37
N HIS A 32 -6.93 -3.57 10.87
CA HIS A 32 -5.53 -3.69 10.48
C HIS A 32 -4.65 -3.40 11.68
N THR A 33 -3.43 -3.92 11.62
CA THR A 33 -2.41 -3.65 12.62
C THR A 33 -1.26 -2.90 11.94
N ILE A 34 -0.71 -1.91 12.64
CA ILE A 34 0.44 -1.13 12.18
C ILE A 34 1.61 -1.43 13.11
N THR A 35 2.70 -1.91 12.55
CA THR A 35 3.97 -2.14 13.26
C THR A 35 5.08 -1.42 12.50
N GLY A 36 5.47 -0.24 12.99
CA GLY A 36 6.45 0.61 12.31
C GLY A 36 5.97 1.02 10.92
N TYR A 37 6.70 0.62 9.88
CA TYR A 37 6.34 0.86 8.48
C TYR A 37 5.67 -0.34 7.82
N THR A 38 5.08 -1.25 8.59
CA THR A 38 4.37 -2.41 8.08
C THR A 38 2.92 -2.38 8.54
N VAL A 39 2.00 -2.60 7.60
CA VAL A 39 0.56 -2.74 7.85
C VAL A 39 0.15 -4.16 7.51
N SER A 40 -0.56 -4.83 8.40
CA SER A 40 -1.10 -6.17 8.16
C SER A 40 -2.62 -6.14 8.22
N VAL A 41 -3.26 -6.71 7.20
CA VAL A 41 -4.71 -6.77 7.03
C VAL A 41 -5.13 -8.21 6.79
N GLY A 42 -6.07 -8.73 7.58
CA GLY A 42 -6.50 -10.12 7.51
C GLY A 42 -5.73 -11.03 8.48
N THR A 43 -5.59 -12.31 8.13
CA THR A 43 -4.89 -13.33 8.92
C THR A 43 -3.53 -13.68 8.29
N ALA A 44 -2.73 -14.51 8.97
CA ALA A 44 -1.45 -14.99 8.44
C ALA A 44 -1.62 -15.76 7.12
N ASP A 45 -2.65 -16.60 7.04
CA ASP A 45 -2.89 -17.48 5.87
C ASP A 45 -3.73 -16.81 4.77
N LYS A 46 -4.43 -15.70 5.09
CA LYS A 46 -5.24 -14.97 4.13
C LYS A 46 -5.27 -13.48 4.45
N GLY A 47 -4.55 -12.69 3.65
CA GLY A 47 -4.44 -11.26 3.89
C GLY A 47 -3.47 -10.55 2.96
N VAL A 48 -3.20 -9.30 3.33
CA VAL A 48 -2.20 -8.46 2.68
C VAL A 48 -1.30 -7.81 3.73
N VAL A 49 -0.01 -7.88 3.47
CA VAL A 49 1.03 -7.13 4.18
C VAL A 49 1.48 -5.99 3.30
N ILE A 50 1.54 -4.79 3.87
CA ILE A 50 1.93 -3.55 3.19
C ILE A 50 3.18 -3.05 3.88
N ALA A 51 4.32 -3.10 3.20
CA ALA A 51 5.56 -2.51 3.69
C ALA A 51 5.77 -1.14 3.01
N ILE A 52 5.96 -0.10 3.83
CA ILE A 52 6.23 1.26 3.36
C ILE A 52 7.72 1.54 3.54
N GLU A 53 8.37 2.00 2.48
CA GLU A 53 9.76 2.42 2.50
C GLU A 53 9.84 3.90 2.12
N PRO A 54 10.31 4.78 3.02
CA PRO A 54 10.55 6.18 2.66
C PRO A 54 11.66 6.24 1.61
N VAL A 55 11.40 6.90 0.49
CA VAL A 55 12.41 7.09 -0.55
C VAL A 55 13.02 8.47 -0.38
N VAL A 56 14.35 8.52 -0.30
CA VAL A 56 15.09 9.77 -0.20
C VAL A 56 14.70 10.66 -1.39
N PRO A 57 14.26 11.92 -1.15
CA PRO A 57 13.78 12.76 -2.23
C PRO A 57 14.89 12.99 -3.27
N ARG A 58 14.59 12.69 -4.54
CA ARG A 58 15.43 13.08 -5.67
C ARG A 58 15.23 14.56 -5.92
N ARG A 59 16.24 15.39 -5.64
CA ARG A 59 16.25 16.80 -6.09
C ARG A 59 16.45 16.85 -7.60
N ILE A 60 15.39 17.17 -8.34
CA ILE A 60 15.48 17.59 -9.74
C ILE A 60 15.12 19.08 -9.74
N ALA A 61 16.14 19.95 -9.63
CA ALA A 61 15.99 21.41 -9.50
C ALA A 61 15.16 21.88 -8.27
N LEU A 62 14.23 22.85 -8.46
CA LEU A 62 13.51 23.59 -7.41
C LEU A 62 12.34 22.80 -6.76
N ILE A 63 12.03 21.59 -7.24
CA ILE A 63 10.88 20.80 -6.79
C ILE A 63 11.39 19.60 -5.98
N VAL A 64 10.96 19.51 -4.71
CA VAL A 64 11.14 18.34 -3.86
C VAL A 64 9.85 17.53 -3.93
N VAL A 65 9.89 16.37 -4.58
CA VAL A 65 8.81 15.39 -4.50
C VAL A 65 9.18 14.38 -3.44
N GLU A 66 8.52 14.48 -2.28
CA GLU A 66 8.57 13.44 -1.28
C GLU A 66 7.77 12.23 -1.78
N ARG A 67 8.38 11.05 -1.72
CA ARG A 67 7.84 9.80 -2.25
C ARG A 67 8.14 8.65 -1.31
N CYS A 68 7.26 7.66 -1.32
CA CYS A 68 7.50 6.37 -0.67
C CYS A 68 7.29 5.24 -1.66
N THR A 69 8.00 4.14 -1.42
CA THR A 69 7.76 2.88 -2.11
C THR A 69 6.89 2.02 -1.21
N VAL A 70 5.89 1.36 -1.78
CA VAL A 70 4.97 0.49 -1.06
C VAL A 70 4.99 -0.88 -1.68
N THR A 71 5.32 -1.89 -0.88
CA THR A 71 5.31 -3.29 -1.27
C THR A 71 4.06 -3.94 -0.70
N LEU A 72 3.21 -4.48 -1.58
CA LEU A 72 2.00 -5.21 -1.24
C LEU A 72 2.25 -6.70 -1.44
N THR A 73 2.18 -7.47 -0.35
CA THR A 73 2.34 -8.94 -0.36
C THR A 73 1.02 -9.57 0.05
N PHE A 74 0.37 -10.22 -0.91
CA PHE A 74 -0.89 -10.92 -0.75
C PHE A 74 -0.66 -12.40 -0.53
N THR A 75 -1.36 -12.97 0.43
CA THR A 75 -1.28 -14.37 0.82
C THR A 75 -2.68 -14.96 0.83
N GLY A 76 -2.89 -16.12 0.20
CA GLY A 76 -4.17 -16.85 0.25
C GLY A 76 -5.39 -16.14 -0.34
N MET A 77 -5.17 -15.06 -1.12
CA MET A 77 -6.23 -14.30 -1.80
C MET A 77 -6.35 -14.72 -3.27
N ALA A 78 -7.59 -14.90 -3.73
CA ALA A 78 -7.87 -15.13 -5.14
C ALA A 78 -7.49 -13.89 -5.99
N GLU A 79 -7.40 -14.05 -7.31
CA GLU A 79 -7.08 -12.94 -8.22
C GLU A 79 -8.11 -11.82 -8.13
N GLU A 80 -9.39 -12.17 -8.13
CA GLU A 80 -10.51 -11.23 -8.06
C GLU A 80 -10.51 -10.46 -6.73
N GLU A 81 -10.12 -11.11 -5.63
CA GLU A 81 -10.00 -10.48 -4.32
C GLU A 81 -8.82 -9.50 -4.28
N ARG A 82 -7.70 -9.85 -4.90
CA ARG A 82 -6.52 -8.99 -5.04
C ARG A 82 -6.85 -7.77 -5.90
N ASP A 83 -7.52 -7.96 -7.02
CA ASP A 83 -7.90 -6.87 -7.93
C ASP A 83 -8.90 -5.91 -7.28
N ALA A 84 -9.90 -6.43 -6.57
CA ALA A 84 -10.85 -5.60 -5.83
C ALA A 84 -10.15 -4.77 -4.73
N PHE A 85 -9.17 -5.37 -4.04
CA PHE A 85 -8.34 -4.64 -3.08
C PHE A 85 -7.53 -3.54 -3.77
N LEU A 86 -6.81 -3.88 -4.85
CA LEU A 86 -5.95 -2.96 -5.58
C LEU A 86 -6.75 -1.78 -6.15
N PHE A 87 -7.93 -2.03 -6.71
CA PHE A 87 -8.80 -0.99 -7.22
C PHE A 87 -9.17 0.04 -6.14
N ARG A 88 -9.53 -0.42 -4.93
CA ARG A 88 -9.85 0.48 -3.81
C ARG A 88 -8.63 1.20 -3.28
N PHE A 89 -7.53 0.47 -3.13
CA PHE A 89 -6.25 1.01 -2.69
C PHE A 89 -5.82 2.15 -3.62
N ASP A 90 -5.77 1.90 -4.92
CA ASP A 90 -5.38 2.89 -5.92
C ASP A 90 -6.33 4.09 -5.92
N ARG A 91 -7.64 3.86 -5.86
CA ARG A 91 -8.64 4.94 -5.78
C ARG A 91 -8.47 5.84 -4.55
N ALA A 92 -8.05 5.29 -3.40
CA ALA A 92 -7.84 6.08 -2.19
C ALA A 92 -6.59 6.97 -2.27
N TYR A 93 -5.56 6.52 -3.01
CA TYR A 93 -4.30 7.24 -3.19
C TYR A 93 -4.23 8.05 -4.48
N GLN A 94 -5.22 7.94 -5.36
CA GLN A 94 -5.40 8.79 -6.53
C GLN A 94 -5.82 10.19 -6.06
N ARG A 95 -4.82 11.05 -5.81
CA ARG A 95 -5.06 12.49 -5.61
C ARG A 95 -5.52 13.05 -6.96
N GLY A 96 -6.72 13.64 -6.99
CA GLY A 96 -7.42 14.05 -8.20
C GLY A 96 -6.53 14.68 -9.26
N GLY A 97 -6.12 13.88 -10.25
CA GLY A 97 -5.97 14.37 -11.61
C GLY A 97 -7.38 14.45 -12.18
N GLY A 98 -7.78 15.62 -12.66
CA GLY A 98 -9.06 15.81 -13.34
C GLY A 98 -9.23 14.89 -14.54
#